data_AF-A0A7H8MGU9-F1
#
_entry.id   AF-A0A7H8MGU9-F1
#
_cell.length_a   1.000
_cell.length_b   1.000
_cell.length_c   1.000
_cell.angle_alpha   90.00
_cell.angle_beta   90.00
_cell.angle_gamma   90.00
#
_symmetry.space_group_name_H-M   'P 1'
#
loop_
_entity.id
_entity.type
_entity.pdbx_description
1 polymer ?
#
loop_
_entity_poly.entity_id
_entity_poly.type
_entity_poly.pdbx_seq_one_letter_code
_entity_poly.pdbx_strand_id
1 'polypeptide(L)'
;MNARLNVLGSPTTAKILKHLTAAGQAVSAAGLSSTTQELVKIRASQINGCGFCTDMHTKEAEAAGETSLRLNLIAVWREATVFTDAERAALELTEQGTRIADAAGGVPDEVWARAAEHYDEDQLIALVSLISLINAFNRLNVIVQQPAGDYKVGQFG
;
A
#
# COMPACT_ATOMS: atom_id res chain seq x y z
N MET A 1 17.04 -16.43 0.22
CA MET A 1 17.50 -15.23 -0.52
C MET A 1 18.12 -14.27 0.48
N ASN A 2 19.13 -13.49 0.09
CA ASN A 2 19.77 -12.51 0.97
C ASN A 2 19.54 -11.10 0.39
N ALA A 3 19.31 -10.12 1.27
CA ALA A 3 19.26 -8.72 0.86
C ALA A 3 20.62 -8.24 0.35
N ARG A 4 20.62 -7.36 -0.65
CA ARG A 4 21.81 -6.69 -1.21
C ARG A 4 22.46 -5.71 -0.23
N LEU A 5 21.68 -5.18 0.71
CA LEU A 5 22.13 -4.25 1.75
C LEU A 5 21.55 -4.66 3.11
N ASN A 6 22.27 -4.40 4.20
CA ASN A 6 21.70 -4.47 5.55
C ASN A 6 20.84 -3.22 5.81
N VAL A 7 19.62 -3.23 5.25
CA VAL A 7 18.65 -2.13 5.34
C VAL A 7 18.35 -1.81 6.81
N LEU A 8 18.09 -2.82 7.63
CA LEU A 8 17.69 -2.65 9.03
C LEU A 8 18.85 -2.20 9.96
N GLY A 9 20.10 -2.46 9.59
CA GLY A 9 21.27 -2.11 10.40
C GLY A 9 21.94 -0.78 10.03
N SER A 10 21.47 -0.06 9.01
CA SER A 10 22.09 1.18 8.53
C SER A 10 21.53 2.43 9.25
N PRO A 11 22.37 3.30 9.83
CA PRO A 11 21.91 4.58 10.41
C PRO A 11 21.22 5.49 9.39
N THR A 12 21.64 5.43 8.13
CA THR A 12 21.02 6.19 7.03
C THR A 12 19.60 5.68 6.79
N THR A 13 19.42 4.35 6.72
CA THR A 13 18.10 3.77 6.55
C THR A 13 17.18 4.10 7.73
N ALA A 14 17.68 3.99 8.97
CA ALA A 14 16.88 4.31 10.16
C ALA A 14 16.32 5.75 10.11
N LYS A 15 17.14 6.71 9.66
CA LYS A 15 16.70 8.11 9.47
C LYS A 15 15.66 8.23 8.35
N ILE A 16 15.88 7.60 7.20
CA ILE A 16 14.94 7.64 6.07
C ILE A 16 13.60 7.03 6.46
N LEU A 17 13.61 5.82 7.05
CA LEU A 17 12.39 5.13 7.47
C LEU A 17 11.63 5.93 8.52
N LYS A 18 12.32 6.57 9.48
CA LYS A 18 11.67 7.47 10.45
C LYS A 18 10.82 8.55 9.75
N HIS A 19 11.35 9.18 8.70
CA HIS A 19 10.62 10.23 7.99
C HIS A 19 9.46 9.67 7.16
N LEU A 20 9.65 8.54 6.48
CA LEU A 20 8.58 7.90 5.71
C LEU A 20 7.44 7.39 6.61
N THR A 21 7.77 6.78 7.75
CA THR A 21 6.78 6.34 8.74
C THR A 21 6.03 7.52 9.35
N ALA A 22 6.72 8.61 9.68
CA ALA A 22 6.07 9.82 10.19
C ALA A 22 5.10 10.44 9.16
N ALA A 23 5.44 10.42 7.87
CA ALA A 23 4.51 10.83 6.81
C ALA A 23 3.28 9.90 6.74
N GLY A 24 3.47 8.59 6.95
CA GLY A 24 2.37 7.62 7.03
C GLY A 24 1.42 7.85 8.21
N GLN A 25 1.92 8.34 9.35
CA GLN A 25 1.07 8.66 10.50
C GLN A 25 0.07 9.79 10.20
N ALA A 26 0.44 10.75 9.34
CA ALA A 26 -0.47 11.80 8.91
C ALA A 26 -1.66 11.25 8.09
N VAL A 27 -1.44 10.21 7.29
CA VAL A 27 -2.51 9.51 6.55
C VAL A 27 -3.53 8.91 7.51
N SER A 28 -3.08 8.26 8.58
CA SER A 28 -3.98 7.62 9.55
C SER A 28 -4.84 8.62 10.33
N ALA A 29 -4.40 9.88 10.45
CA ALA A 29 -5.15 10.94 11.11
C ALA A 29 -6.30 11.50 10.24
N ALA A 30 -6.30 11.28 8.93
CA ALA A 30 -7.25 11.84 7.98
C ALA A 30 -8.57 11.03 7.85
N GLY A 31 -8.84 10.09 8.75
CA GLY A 31 -10.10 9.35 8.77
C GLY A 31 -10.27 8.30 7.65
N LEU A 32 -9.22 7.97 6.90
CA LEU A 32 -9.21 6.85 5.96
C LEU A 32 -9.21 5.52 6.73
N SER A 33 -10.13 4.60 6.43
CA SER A 33 -10.25 3.34 7.18
C SER A 33 -8.95 2.54 7.16
N SER A 34 -8.56 1.94 8.29
CA SER A 34 -7.35 1.10 8.38
C SER A 34 -7.41 -0.08 7.41
N THR A 35 -8.58 -0.67 7.23
CA THR A 35 -8.84 -1.73 6.24
C THR A 35 -8.50 -1.26 4.83
N THR A 36 -9.04 -0.12 4.37
CA THR A 36 -8.71 0.44 3.06
C THR A 36 -7.22 0.71 2.93
N GLN A 37 -6.58 1.24 3.99
CA GLN A 37 -5.15 1.49 3.96
C GLN A 37 -4.34 0.20 3.72
N GLU A 38 -4.64 -0.90 4.40
CA GLU A 38 -3.94 -2.16 4.18
C GLU A 38 -4.23 -2.74 2.78
N LEU A 39 -5.48 -2.69 2.30
CA LEU A 39 -5.81 -3.14 0.95
C LEU A 39 -4.99 -2.39 -0.12
N VAL A 40 -4.92 -1.06 -0.02
CA VAL A 40 -4.10 -0.21 -0.91
C VAL A 40 -2.63 -0.62 -0.84
N LYS A 41 -2.10 -0.81 0.37
CA LYS A 41 -0.69 -1.18 0.57
C LYS A 41 -0.37 -2.57 -0.01
N ILE A 42 -1.25 -3.54 0.19
CA ILE A 42 -1.12 -4.89 -0.38
C ILE A 42 -1.17 -4.82 -1.90
N ARG A 43 -2.17 -4.13 -2.47
CA ARG A 43 -2.38 -4.10 -3.93
C ARG A 43 -1.23 -3.41 -4.67
N ALA A 44 -0.77 -2.26 -4.19
CA ALA A 44 0.40 -1.59 -4.75
C ALA A 44 1.65 -2.49 -4.69
N SER A 45 1.84 -3.18 -3.56
CA SER A 45 2.97 -4.11 -3.37
C SER A 45 2.93 -5.31 -4.31
N GLN A 46 1.74 -5.86 -4.58
CA GLN A 46 1.56 -6.92 -5.57
C GLN A 46 1.93 -6.46 -6.98
N ILE A 47 1.50 -5.26 -7.39
CA ILE A 47 1.80 -4.69 -8.71
C ILE A 47 3.32 -4.46 -8.87
N ASN A 48 3.96 -3.92 -7.83
CA ASN A 48 5.40 -3.64 -7.83
C ASN A 48 6.28 -4.88 -7.58
N GLY A 49 5.70 -6.04 -7.24
CA GLY A 49 6.45 -7.25 -6.89
C GLY A 49 7.25 -7.14 -5.57
N CYS A 50 6.83 -6.28 -4.63
CA CYS A 50 7.49 -6.19 -3.32
C CYS A 50 7.04 -7.32 -2.38
N GLY A 51 7.71 -8.47 -2.44
CA GLY A 51 7.39 -9.62 -1.57
C GLY A 51 7.39 -9.29 -0.08
N PHE A 52 8.39 -8.54 0.42
CA PHE A 52 8.46 -8.15 1.84
C PHE A 52 7.26 -7.30 2.26
N CYS A 53 6.89 -6.32 1.42
CA CYS A 53 5.76 -5.44 1.70
C CYS A 53 4.44 -6.22 1.67
N THR A 54 4.28 -7.12 0.69
CA THR A 54 3.11 -8.01 0.63
C THR A 54 3.01 -8.90 1.87
N ASP A 55 4.11 -9.52 2.31
CA ASP A 55 4.15 -10.35 3.52
C ASP A 55 3.75 -9.54 4.78
N MET A 56 4.35 -8.36 4.94
CA MET A 56 4.06 -7.46 6.06
C MET A 56 2.59 -7.04 6.10
N HIS A 57 2.10 -6.42 5.03
CA HIS A 57 0.76 -5.84 5.03
C HIS A 57 -0.35 -6.90 5.04
N THR A 58 -0.11 -8.08 4.48
CA THR A 58 -1.07 -9.20 4.58
C THR A 58 -1.21 -9.68 6.02
N LYS A 59 -0.08 -9.88 6.74
CA LYS A 59 -0.10 -10.33 8.14
C LYS A 59 -0.68 -9.29 9.09
N GLU A 60 -0.37 -8.00 8.87
CA GLU A 60 -0.96 -6.90 9.62
C GLU A 60 -2.49 -6.81 9.40
N ALA A 61 -2.94 -6.91 8.15
CA ALA A 61 -4.37 -6.91 7.83
C ALA A 61 -5.10 -8.10 8.47
N GLU A 62 -4.54 -9.30 8.40
CA GLU A 62 -5.09 -10.50 9.04
C GLU A 62 -5.19 -10.33 10.56
N ALA A 63 -4.13 -9.81 11.20
CA ALA A 63 -4.15 -9.51 12.63
C ALA A 63 -5.19 -8.44 13.02
N ALA A 64 -5.49 -7.51 12.12
CA ALA A 64 -6.53 -6.51 12.28
C ALA A 64 -7.95 -7.00 11.95
N GLY A 65 -8.12 -8.30 11.62
CA GLY A 65 -9.42 -8.92 11.40
C GLY A 65 -9.87 -9.02 9.94
N GLU A 66 -8.99 -8.73 8.98
CA GLU A 66 -9.28 -8.97 7.56
C GLU A 66 -9.37 -10.48 7.26
N THR A 67 -10.19 -10.85 6.28
CA THR A 67 -10.49 -12.26 5.98
C THR A 67 -9.53 -12.83 4.93
N SER A 68 -9.19 -14.11 5.05
CA SER A 68 -8.39 -14.81 4.02
C SER A 68 -9.06 -14.75 2.64
N LEU A 69 -10.40 -14.73 2.57
CA LEU A 69 -11.14 -14.57 1.32
C LEU A 69 -10.80 -13.25 0.62
N ARG A 70 -10.90 -12.13 1.33
CA ARG A 70 -10.60 -10.80 0.78
C ARG A 70 -9.12 -10.63 0.46
N LEU A 71 -8.23 -11.11 1.33
CA LEU A 71 -6.78 -11.08 1.10
C LEU A 71 -6.37 -11.86 -0.16
N ASN A 72 -6.99 -13.02 -0.41
CA ASN A 72 -6.74 -13.81 -1.62
C ASN A 72 -7.34 -13.18 -2.88
N LEU A 73 -8.49 -12.50 -2.77
CA LEU A 73 -9.20 -11.91 -3.91
C LEU A 73 -8.74 -10.50 -4.28
N ILE A 74 -7.97 -9.81 -3.45
CA ILE A 74 -7.54 -8.42 -3.71
C ILE A 74 -6.79 -8.26 -5.04
N ALA A 75 -6.02 -9.26 -5.47
CA ALA A 75 -5.30 -9.22 -6.73
C ALA A 75 -6.22 -9.21 -7.96
N VAL A 76 -7.45 -9.68 -7.79
CA VAL A 76 -8.48 -9.86 -8.82
C VAL A 76 -9.80 -9.16 -8.43
N TRP A 77 -9.70 -8.06 -7.68
CA TRP A 77 -10.82 -7.42 -7.00
C TRP A 77 -11.98 -6.99 -7.91
N ARG A 78 -11.74 -6.73 -9.20
CA ARG A 78 -12.77 -6.25 -10.13
C ARG A 78 -13.94 -7.23 -10.29
N GLU A 79 -13.65 -8.53 -10.23
CA GLU A 79 -14.66 -9.59 -10.34
C GLU A 79 -15.13 -10.10 -8.96
N ALA A 80 -14.58 -9.55 -7.87
CA ALA A 80 -14.92 -9.94 -6.52
C ALA A 80 -16.00 -9.04 -5.92
N THR A 81 -17.06 -9.65 -5.37
CA THR A 81 -18.20 -8.95 -4.75
C THR A 81 -17.96 -8.58 -3.28
N VAL A 82 -16.83 -8.98 -2.71
CA VAL A 82 -16.53 -8.82 -1.28
C VAL A 82 -15.95 -7.46 -0.91
N PHE A 83 -15.73 -6.56 -1.87
CA PHE A 83 -15.20 -5.22 -1.67
C PHE A 83 -16.30 -4.17 -1.85
N THR A 84 -16.34 -3.17 -0.98
CA THR A 84 -17.30 -2.05 -1.07
C THR A 84 -16.97 -1.11 -2.23
N ASP A 85 -17.92 -0.29 -2.68
CA ASP A 85 -17.67 0.65 -3.79
C ASP A 85 -16.54 1.64 -3.48
N ALA A 86 -16.45 2.11 -2.23
CA ALA A 86 -15.34 2.94 -1.77
C ALA A 86 -13.99 2.20 -1.87
N GLU A 87 -13.91 0.95 -1.39
CA GLU A 87 -12.70 0.14 -1.50
C GLU A 87 -12.31 -0.12 -2.96
N ARG A 88 -13.30 -0.37 -3.84
CA ARG A 88 -13.09 -0.55 -5.28
C ARG A 88 -12.52 0.71 -5.93
N ALA A 89 -13.04 1.89 -5.58
CA ALA A 89 -12.51 3.16 -6.07
C ALA A 89 -11.08 3.42 -5.57
N ALA A 90 -10.78 3.11 -4.30
CA ALA A 90 -9.42 3.21 -3.76
C ALA A 90 -8.45 2.22 -4.41
N LEU A 91 -8.87 0.98 -4.66
CA LEU A 91 -8.08 -0.03 -5.36
C LEU A 91 -7.80 0.41 -6.80
N GLU A 92 -8.80 0.94 -7.51
CA GLU A 92 -8.62 1.43 -8.87
C GLU A 92 -7.62 2.60 -8.95
N LEU A 93 -7.78 3.60 -8.07
CA LEU A 93 -6.84 4.71 -7.96
C LEU A 93 -5.42 4.20 -7.63
N THR A 94 -5.32 3.20 -6.76
CA THR A 94 -4.04 2.56 -6.40
C THR A 94 -3.37 1.91 -7.61
N GLU A 95 -4.12 1.20 -8.45
CA GLU A 95 -3.54 0.56 -9.63
C GLU A 95 -3.02 1.59 -10.63
N GLN A 96 -3.81 2.63 -10.93
CA GLN A 96 -3.41 3.68 -11.86
C GLN A 96 -2.24 4.51 -11.32
N GLY A 97 -2.30 4.92 -10.04
CA GLY A 97 -1.23 5.67 -9.40
C GLY A 97 0.07 4.88 -9.27
N THR A 98 -0.01 3.56 -9.10
CA THR A 98 1.19 2.69 -9.05
C THR A 98 1.83 2.52 -10.42
N ARG A 99 1.03 2.43 -11.49
CA ARG A 99 1.47 2.17 -12.87
C ARG A 99 1.72 3.44 -13.69
N ILE A 100 2.04 4.55 -13.04
CA ILE A 100 2.23 5.85 -13.71
C ILE A 100 3.28 5.83 -14.83
N ALA A 101 4.29 4.95 -14.73
CA ALA A 101 5.30 4.80 -15.78
C ALA A 101 4.77 4.10 -17.05
N ASP A 102 3.74 3.25 -16.92
CA ASP A 102 3.09 2.56 -18.03
C ASP A 102 2.04 3.46 -18.71
N ALA A 103 1.41 4.35 -17.94
CA ALA A 103 0.32 5.21 -18.37
C ALA A 103 0.86 6.60 -18.78
N ALA A 104 1.08 6.81 -20.08
CA ALA A 104 1.61 8.06 -20.66
C ALA A 104 0.76 9.34 -20.39
N GLY A 105 -0.40 9.21 -19.72
CA GLY A 105 -1.29 10.31 -19.31
C GLY A 105 -1.59 10.38 -17.81
N GLY A 106 -0.98 9.54 -16.96
CA GLY A 106 -1.25 9.51 -15.53
C GLY A 106 -2.58 8.85 -15.15
N VAL A 107 -3.20 9.29 -14.06
CA VAL A 107 -4.49 8.77 -13.58
C VAL A 107 -5.62 9.38 -14.43
N PRO A 108 -6.49 8.58 -15.06
CA PRO A 108 -7.62 9.10 -15.84
C PRO A 108 -8.64 9.88 -14.97
N ASP A 109 -9.24 10.92 -15.54
CA ASP A 109 -10.23 11.76 -14.85
C ASP A 109 -11.41 10.96 -14.31
N GLU A 110 -11.87 9.92 -15.04
CA GLU A 110 -12.97 9.08 -14.57
C GLU A 110 -12.60 8.23 -13.34
N VAL A 111 -11.33 7.86 -13.19
CA VAL A 111 -10.83 7.13 -12.01
C VAL A 111 -10.80 8.07 -10.81
N TRP A 112 -10.35 9.31 -11.01
CA TRP A 112 -10.38 10.34 -9.99
C TRP A 112 -11.81 10.65 -9.55
N ALA A 113 -12.73 10.86 -10.50
CA ALA A 113 -14.13 11.16 -10.21
C ALA A 113 -14.79 10.06 -9.34
N ARG A 114 -14.56 8.78 -9.66
CA ARG A 114 -15.07 7.66 -8.84
C ARG A 114 -14.51 7.65 -7.42
N ALA A 115 -13.24 7.97 -7.23
CA ALA A 115 -12.69 8.10 -5.89
C ALA A 115 -13.32 9.28 -5.12
N ALA A 116 -13.52 10.42 -5.78
CA ALA A 116 -14.11 11.62 -5.19
C ALA A 116 -15.60 11.47 -4.84
N GLU A 117 -16.31 10.47 -5.36
CA GLU A 117 -17.67 10.12 -4.93
C GLU A 117 -17.70 9.49 -3.51
N HIS A 118 -16.58 8.94 -3.04
CA HIS A 118 -16.52 8.17 -1.79
C HIS A 118 -15.64 8.77 -0.70
N TYR A 119 -14.72 9.67 -1.06
CA TYR A 119 -13.72 10.24 -0.16
C TYR A 119 -13.77 11.75 -0.20
N ASP A 120 -13.73 12.40 0.97
CA ASP A 120 -13.55 13.85 1.05
C ASP A 120 -12.12 14.28 0.68
N GLU A 121 -11.88 15.60 0.64
CA GLU A 121 -10.59 16.16 0.22
C GLU A 121 -9.42 15.67 1.10
N ASP A 122 -9.60 15.63 2.42
CA ASP A 122 -8.57 15.17 3.35
C ASP A 122 -8.30 13.67 3.19
N GLN A 123 -9.34 12.85 3.00
CA GLN A 123 -9.24 11.43 2.73
C GLN A 123 -8.59 11.14 1.36
N LEU A 124 -8.88 11.94 0.33
CA LEU A 124 -8.24 11.82 -0.99
C LEU A 124 -6.75 12.17 -0.91
N ILE A 125 -6.39 13.25 -0.19
CA ILE A 125 -4.98 13.60 0.06
C ILE A 125 -4.28 12.46 0.79
N ALA A 126 -4.94 11.87 1.79
CA ALA A 126 -4.42 10.72 2.54
C ALA A 126 -4.23 9.49 1.63
N LEU A 127 -5.20 9.18 0.77
CA LEU A 127 -5.14 8.06 -0.16
C LEU A 127 -4.02 8.23 -1.20
N VAL A 128 -3.89 9.40 -1.82
CA VAL A 128 -2.80 9.72 -2.77
C VAL A 128 -1.44 9.66 -2.08
N SER A 129 -1.34 10.18 -0.86
CA SER A 129 -0.11 10.12 -0.05
C SER A 129 0.25 8.69 0.31
N LEU A 130 -0.73 7.86 0.69
CA LEU A 130 -0.53 6.46 1.00
C LEU A 130 -0.01 5.68 -0.21
N ILE A 131 -0.64 5.85 -1.38
CA ILE A 131 -0.22 5.23 -2.64
C ILE A 131 1.23 5.61 -2.96
N SER A 132 1.58 6.89 -2.78
CA SER A 132 2.94 7.39 -3.00
C SER A 132 3.96 6.80 -2.01
N LEU A 133 3.61 6.74 -0.73
CA LEU A 133 4.47 6.22 0.34
C LEU A 133 4.72 4.72 0.18
N ILE A 134 3.68 3.91 -0.08
CA ILE A 134 3.88 2.47 -0.31
C ILE A 134 4.74 2.23 -1.56
N ASN A 135 4.58 3.04 -2.60
CA ASN A 135 5.43 2.98 -3.79
C ASN A 135 6.91 3.29 -3.49
N ALA A 136 7.19 4.20 -2.55
CA ALA A 136 8.54 4.44 -2.04
C ALA A 136 9.08 3.22 -1.25
N PHE A 137 8.31 2.65 -0.32
CA PHE A 137 8.71 1.45 0.43
C PHE A 137 8.93 0.25 -0.48
N ASN A 138 8.08 0.05 -1.50
CA ASN A 138 8.23 -0.99 -2.50
C ASN A 138 9.56 -0.84 -3.24
N ARG A 139 9.91 0.37 -3.69
CA ARG A 139 11.18 0.64 -4.37
C ARG A 139 12.38 0.35 -3.48
N LEU A 140 12.36 0.78 -2.22
CA LEU A 140 13.43 0.49 -1.27
C LEU A 140 13.67 -1.02 -1.13
N ASN A 141 12.60 -1.80 -0.92
CA ASN A 141 12.70 -3.24 -0.69
C ASN A 141 13.01 -4.06 -1.94
N VAL A 142 12.43 -3.70 -3.10
CA VAL A 142 12.66 -4.41 -4.36
C VAL A 142 14.10 -4.21 -4.85
N ILE A 143 14.60 -2.97 -4.85
CA ILE A 143 15.95 -2.65 -5.34
C ILE A 143 17.03 -3.38 -4.52
N VAL A 144 16.81 -3.55 -3.22
CA VAL A 144 17.74 -4.27 -2.34
C VAL A 144 17.44 -5.76 -2.21
N GLN A 145 16.44 -6.31 -2.91
CA GLN A 145 16.01 -7.71 -2.82
C GLN A 145 15.73 -8.15 -1.38
N GLN A 146 15.01 -7.33 -0.61
CA GLN A 146 14.63 -7.66 0.76
C GLN A 146 13.77 -8.94 0.77
N PRO A 147 14.19 -10.02 1.46
CA PRO A 147 13.44 -11.27 1.50
C PRO A 147 12.09 -11.14 2.21
N ALA A 148 11.11 -11.91 1.77
CA ALA A 148 9.79 -12.05 2.40
C ALA A 148 9.69 -13.34 3.22
N GLY A 149 8.66 -13.46 4.05
CA GLY A 149 8.25 -14.69 4.76
C GLY A 149 8.47 -14.63 6.27
N ASP A 150 9.49 -13.87 6.70
CA ASP A 150 9.91 -13.84 8.10
C ASP A 150 9.30 -12.70 8.91
N TYR A 151 8.51 -11.81 8.29
CA TYR A 151 7.88 -10.71 9.01
C TYR A 151 6.99 -11.23 10.15
N LYS A 152 7.02 -10.53 11.28
CA LYS A 152 6.16 -10.76 12.45
C LYS A 152 5.31 -9.52 12.70
N VAL A 153 4.03 -9.74 12.98
CA VAL A 153 3.07 -8.67 13.32
C VAL A 153 3.63 -7.81 14.45
N GLY A 154 3.56 -6.49 14.31
CA GLY A 154 4.05 -5.51 15.27
C GLY A 154 5.58 -5.32 15.29
N GLN A 155 6.34 -5.93 14.37
CA GLN A 155 7.81 -5.84 14.36
C GLN A 155 8.35 -4.40 14.27
N PHE A 156 7.57 -3.45 13.74
CA PHE A 156 7.99 -2.06 13.51
C PHE A 156 7.21 -1.01 14.31
N GLY A 157 6.40 -1.44 15.29
CA GLY A 157 5.58 -0.55 16.13
C GLY A 157 4.14 -0.43 15.65
#